data_AF-A0A0R0ESS8-F1
#
_entry.id   AF-A0A0R0ESS8-F1
#
_cell.length_a   1.000
_cell.length_b   1.000
_cell.length_c   1.000
_cell.angle_alpha   90.00
_cell.angle_beta   90.00
_cell.angle_gamma   90.00
#
_symmetry.space_group_name_H-M   'P 1'
#
loop_
_entity.id
_entity.type
_entity.pdbx_description
1 polymer ?
#
loop_
_entity_poly.entity_id
_entity_poly.type
_entity_poly.pdbx_seq_one_letter_code
_entity_poly.pdbx_strand_id
1 'polypeptide(L)'
;MVRVAPQWSPQPLSEILSSSSLQLQPSFDRVPVLNPIVEMDGDEMTRIIWRMIKDKYFDLGLQNRDATDDRVTVESAEATLEYNVAVKCATITPVHSKGTIRNILNGTVFREPIICHNIQRIVSGNALTLV
;
A
#
# COMPACT_ATOMS: atom_id res chain seq x y z
N MET A 1 -23.33 -25.40 -20.08
CA MET A 1 -22.69 -25.40 -21.41
C MET A 1 -21.25 -24.92 -21.23
N VAL A 2 -20.33 -25.86 -21.04
CA VAL A 2 -18.89 -25.59 -20.82
C VAL A 2 -18.28 -25.20 -22.16
N ARG A 3 -17.75 -23.97 -22.29
CA ARG A 3 -16.91 -23.60 -23.44
C ARG A 3 -15.46 -23.88 -23.08
N VAL A 4 -14.90 -24.91 -23.70
CA VAL A 4 -13.48 -25.27 -23.68
C VAL A 4 -12.73 -24.22 -24.52
N ALA A 5 -11.72 -23.57 -23.95
CA ALA A 5 -10.82 -22.71 -24.71
C ALA A 5 -9.99 -23.56 -25.71
N PRO A 6 -9.74 -23.08 -26.94
CA PRO A 6 -9.07 -23.88 -27.96
C PRO A 6 -7.59 -24.10 -27.62
N GLN A 7 -7.10 -25.30 -27.94
CA GLN A 7 -5.69 -25.72 -27.82
C GLN A 7 -4.76 -24.72 -28.53
N TRP A 8 -3.78 -24.18 -27.79
CA TRP A 8 -2.76 -23.29 -28.30
C TRP A 8 -1.65 -24.09 -29.00
N SER A 9 -1.43 -23.82 -30.29
CA SER A 9 -0.25 -24.25 -31.04
C SER A 9 0.60 -23.02 -31.38
N PRO A 10 1.93 -23.03 -31.12
CA PRO A 10 2.78 -21.88 -31.38
C PRO A 10 2.92 -21.61 -32.89
N GLN A 11 2.59 -20.38 -33.31
CA GLN A 11 2.77 -19.90 -34.69
C GLN A 11 4.22 -19.46 -34.94
N PRO A 12 4.76 -19.61 -36.16
CA PRO A 12 6.15 -19.30 -36.48
C PRO A 12 6.46 -17.80 -36.52
N LEU A 13 7.69 -17.46 -36.14
CA LEU A 13 8.23 -16.09 -35.95
C LEU A 13 8.09 -15.14 -37.15
N SER A 14 7.79 -15.64 -38.35
CA SER A 14 7.64 -14.82 -39.55
C SER A 14 6.34 -14.02 -39.61
N GLU A 15 5.28 -14.46 -38.94
CA GLU A 15 3.97 -13.78 -38.94
C GLU A 15 3.93 -12.55 -38.01
N ILE A 16 4.76 -12.55 -36.95
CA ILE A 16 4.84 -11.47 -35.96
C ILE A 16 5.43 -10.18 -36.57
N LEU A 17 6.24 -10.31 -37.62
CA LEU A 17 7.00 -9.20 -38.19
C LEU A 17 6.24 -8.41 -39.28
N SER A 18 5.07 -8.89 -39.75
CA SER A 18 4.33 -8.25 -40.86
C SER A 18 3.18 -7.32 -40.41
N SER A 19 2.84 -7.25 -39.13
CA SER A 19 1.73 -6.43 -38.63
C SER A 19 2.20 -5.17 -37.89
N SER A 20 3.11 -4.42 -38.50
CA SER A 20 3.49 -3.09 -38.01
C SER A 20 2.42 -2.07 -38.41
N SER A 21 1.48 -1.76 -37.50
CA SER A 21 0.77 -0.46 -37.42
C SER A 21 -0.34 -0.50 -36.37
N LEU A 22 0.02 -0.43 -35.09
CA LEU A 22 -0.92 -0.02 -34.04
C LEU A 22 -0.28 1.05 -33.16
N GLN A 23 -1.08 2.08 -32.92
CA GLN A 23 -0.78 3.35 -32.26
C GLN A 23 -0.02 3.12 -30.94
N LEU A 24 1.11 3.81 -30.76
CA LEU A 24 1.75 3.97 -29.45
C LEU A 24 0.85 4.86 -28.57
N GLN A 25 -0.13 4.25 -27.91
CA GLN A 25 -0.57 4.75 -26.63
C GLN A 25 0.55 4.40 -25.63
N PRO A 26 1.00 5.30 -24.74
CA PRO A 26 1.86 4.88 -23.66
C PRO A 26 1.02 3.95 -22.78
N SER A 27 1.15 2.64 -23.00
CA SER A 27 0.78 1.67 -21.98
C SER A 27 1.68 2.02 -20.80
N PHE A 28 1.09 2.50 -19.71
CA PHE A 28 1.77 2.44 -18.43
C PHE A 28 1.99 0.97 -18.15
N ASP A 29 3.17 0.47 -18.51
CA ASP A 29 3.59 -0.87 -18.18
C ASP A 29 3.67 -0.92 -16.66
N ARG A 30 2.59 -1.41 -16.05
CA ARG A 30 2.48 -1.53 -14.60
C ARG A 30 3.55 -2.50 -14.16
N VAL A 31 4.36 -2.11 -13.19
CA VAL A 31 5.34 -3.01 -12.58
C VAL A 31 4.57 -4.20 -12.00
N PRO A 32 4.83 -5.44 -12.46
CA PRO A 32 4.14 -6.60 -11.92
C PRO A 32 4.63 -6.84 -10.50
N VAL A 33 3.69 -6.92 -9.55
CA VAL A 33 3.97 -7.25 -8.15
C VAL A 33 3.38 -8.63 -7.89
N LEU A 34 4.22 -9.55 -7.42
CA LEU A 34 3.83 -10.96 -7.20
C LEU A 34 3.03 -11.14 -5.90
N ASN A 35 3.38 -10.39 -4.86
CA ASN A 35 2.81 -10.53 -3.54
C ASN A 35 1.86 -9.36 -3.24
N PRO A 36 0.67 -9.62 -2.68
CA PRO A 36 -0.21 -8.55 -2.25
C PRO A 36 0.38 -7.81 -1.04
N ILE A 37 -0.06 -6.57 -0.84
CA ILE A 37 0.34 -5.71 0.27
C ILE A 37 -0.91 -5.40 1.08
N VAL A 38 -0.79 -5.38 2.40
CA VAL A 38 -1.89 -4.99 3.29
C VAL A 38 -2.04 -3.49 3.31
N GLU A 39 -3.24 -3.00 3.05
CA GLU A 39 -3.53 -1.57 2.98
C GLU A 39 -4.54 -1.18 4.04
N MET A 40 -4.10 -0.31 4.95
CA MET A 40 -4.87 0.16 6.09
C MET A 40 -5.21 1.64 5.91
N ASP A 41 -6.50 1.93 5.79
CA ASP A 41 -7.00 3.30 5.65
C ASP A 41 -6.92 4.10 6.95
N GLY A 42 -7.20 5.40 6.85
CA GLY A 42 -7.08 6.35 7.95
C GLY A 42 -8.29 7.26 8.11
N ASP A 43 -8.04 8.37 8.79
CA ASP A 43 -9.05 9.37 9.17
C ASP A 43 -8.74 10.77 8.62
N GLU A 44 -9.76 11.63 8.64
CA GLU A 44 -9.68 13.07 8.33
C GLU A 44 -8.97 13.42 7.01
N MET A 45 -8.05 14.39 7.03
CA MET A 45 -7.31 14.85 5.86
C MET A 45 -6.45 13.74 5.25
N THR A 46 -5.92 12.83 6.07
CA THR A 46 -5.07 11.75 5.58
C THR A 46 -5.86 10.72 4.78
N ARG A 47 -7.12 10.45 5.14
CA ARG A 47 -8.05 9.62 4.36
C ARG A 47 -8.35 10.20 2.98
N ILE A 48 -8.45 11.53 2.89
CA ILE A 48 -8.71 12.24 1.61
C ILE A 48 -7.49 12.12 0.70
N ILE A 49 -6.30 12.43 1.23
CA ILE A 49 -5.04 12.29 0.47
C ILE A 49 -4.82 10.84 0.06
N TRP A 50 -5.10 9.87 0.95
CA TRP A 50 -4.94 8.45 0.66
C TRP A 50 -5.78 8.00 -0.54
N ARG A 51 -7.04 8.46 -0.64
CA ARG A 51 -7.91 8.20 -1.80
C ARG A 51 -7.38 8.75 -3.12
N MET A 52 -6.57 9.80 -3.09
CA MET A 52 -5.94 10.33 -4.30
C MET A 52 -4.76 9.46 -4.76
N ILE A 53 -4.18 8.70 -3.84
CA ILE A 53 -3.01 7.85 -4.08
C ILE A 53 -3.46 6.42 -4.45
N LYS A 54 -4.42 5.83 -3.72
CA LYS A 54 -4.84 4.44 -3.89
C LYS A 54 -6.24 4.15 -3.32
N ASP A 55 -6.83 3.04 -3.79
CA ASP A 55 -8.04 2.44 -3.21
C ASP A 55 -7.73 1.63 -1.94
N LYS A 56 -8.75 1.08 -1.26
CA LYS A 56 -8.66 0.60 0.14
C LYS A 56 -9.04 -0.87 0.29
N TYR A 57 -8.36 -1.59 1.19
CA TYR A 57 -8.69 -2.97 1.57
C TYR A 57 -9.17 -3.12 3.03
N PHE A 58 -8.50 -2.47 4.00
CA PHE A 58 -8.95 -2.44 5.40
C PHE A 58 -9.28 -1.02 5.83
N ASP A 59 -10.54 -0.76 6.20
CA ASP A 59 -10.96 0.56 6.70
C ASP A 59 -10.70 0.66 8.22
N LEU A 60 -9.60 1.31 8.62
CA LEU A 60 -9.32 1.61 10.03
C LEU A 60 -9.84 2.99 10.46
N GLY A 61 -10.78 3.56 9.71
CA GLY A 61 -11.48 4.77 10.13
C GLY A 61 -12.21 4.57 11.45
N LEU A 62 -12.29 5.61 12.26
CA LEU A 62 -12.85 5.54 13.61
C LEU A 62 -14.26 4.92 13.64
N GLN A 63 -15.12 5.31 12.69
CA GLN A 63 -16.48 4.79 12.60
C GLN A 63 -16.53 3.27 12.36
N ASN A 64 -15.64 2.75 11.51
CA ASN A 64 -15.60 1.32 11.24
C ASN A 64 -14.97 0.53 12.40
N ARG A 65 -13.97 1.12 13.06
CA ARG A 65 -13.39 0.55 14.28
C ARG A 65 -14.42 0.48 15.40
N ASP A 66 -15.21 1.52 15.61
CA ASP A 66 -16.30 1.52 16.60
C ASP A 66 -17.39 0.51 16.22
N ALA A 67 -17.75 0.40 14.93
CA ALA A 67 -18.75 -0.56 14.46
C ALA A 67 -18.32 -2.02 14.56
N THR A 68 -17.02 -2.29 14.63
CA THR A 68 -16.44 -3.65 14.68
C THR A 68 -15.80 -3.98 16.03
N ASP A 69 -16.03 -3.17 17.07
CA ASP A 69 -15.37 -3.30 18.38
C ASP A 69 -13.83 -3.42 18.26
N ASP A 70 -13.24 -2.62 17.36
CA ASP A 70 -11.82 -2.59 16.99
C ASP A 70 -11.26 -3.90 16.40
N ARG A 71 -12.11 -4.88 16.03
CA ARG A 71 -11.69 -6.14 15.41
C ARG A 71 -10.95 -5.93 14.09
N VAL A 72 -11.38 -4.96 13.28
CA VAL A 72 -10.72 -4.65 11.99
C VAL A 72 -9.24 -4.30 12.18
N THR A 73 -8.88 -3.70 13.33
CA THR A 73 -7.49 -3.37 13.67
C THR A 73 -6.66 -4.63 13.93
N VAL A 74 -7.24 -5.64 14.59
CA VAL A 74 -6.58 -6.94 14.84
C VAL A 74 -6.44 -7.72 13.54
N GLU A 75 -7.52 -7.83 12.77
CA GLU A 75 -7.54 -8.58 11.50
C GLU A 75 -6.53 -8.01 10.50
N SER A 76 -6.39 -6.67 10.44
CA SER A 76 -5.38 -6.02 9.61
C SER A 76 -3.94 -6.33 10.06
N ALA A 77 -3.70 -6.48 11.37
CA ALA A 77 -2.39 -6.86 11.90
C ALA A 77 -2.06 -8.32 11.60
N GLU A 78 -3.04 -9.23 11.72
CA GLU A 78 -2.89 -10.64 11.36
C GLU A 78 -2.62 -10.82 9.87
N ALA A 79 -3.35 -10.10 9.00
CA ALA A 79 -3.07 -10.06 7.57
C ALA A 79 -1.63 -9.56 7.29
N THR A 80 -1.13 -8.61 8.08
CA THR A 80 0.25 -8.12 7.93
C THR A 80 1.28 -9.20 8.28
N LEU A 81 0.99 -10.08 9.24
CA LEU A 81 1.85 -11.23 9.53
C LEU A 81 1.86 -12.25 8.39
N GLU A 82 0.73 -12.43 7.70
CA GLU A 82 0.63 -13.32 6.55
C GLU A 82 1.37 -12.78 5.31
N TYR A 83 1.14 -11.51 4.98
CA TYR A 83 1.65 -10.89 3.75
C TYR A 83 2.96 -10.09 3.93
N ASN A 84 3.48 -10.00 5.15
CA ASN A 84 4.74 -9.35 5.58
C ASN A 84 4.83 -7.83 5.40
N VAL A 85 4.14 -7.26 4.42
CA VAL A 85 4.22 -5.83 4.09
C VAL A 85 2.86 -5.18 4.27
N ALA A 86 2.85 -4.07 5.01
CA ALA A 86 1.67 -3.23 5.18
C ALA A 86 2.00 -1.75 4.97
N VAL A 87 1.03 -1.02 4.41
CA VAL A 87 1.05 0.44 4.33
C VAL A 87 -0.16 0.98 5.08
N LYS A 88 0.09 1.89 6.02
CA LYS A 88 -0.94 2.40 6.92
C LYS A 88 -1.05 3.91 6.86
N CYS A 89 -2.29 4.38 6.72
CA CYS A 89 -2.66 5.77 6.85
C CYS A 89 -2.85 6.18 8.33
N ALA A 90 -2.76 7.48 8.62
CA ALA A 90 -2.91 7.98 9.99
C ALA A 90 -4.36 7.84 10.47
N THR A 91 -4.54 7.44 11.73
CA THR A 91 -5.86 7.14 12.32
C THR A 91 -6.05 7.94 13.60
N ILE A 92 -7.29 8.36 13.88
CA ILE A 92 -7.65 8.97 15.15
C ILE A 92 -7.42 7.95 16.28
N THR A 93 -6.79 8.44 17.34
CA THR A 93 -6.57 7.66 18.57
C THR A 93 -7.58 8.17 19.61
N PRO A 94 -8.66 7.43 19.91
CA PRO A 94 -9.54 7.82 21.00
C PRO A 94 -8.75 7.82 22.31
N VAL A 95 -9.10 8.74 23.21
CA VAL A 95 -8.40 8.92 24.48
C VAL A 95 -8.41 7.58 25.23
N HIS A 96 -7.22 7.12 25.66
CA HIS A 96 -6.95 5.83 26.34
C HIS A 96 -6.75 4.59 25.45
N SER A 97 -6.73 4.70 24.13
CA SER A 97 -6.38 3.56 23.27
C SER A 97 -4.86 3.34 23.17
N LYS A 98 -4.43 2.07 23.20
CA LYS A 98 -3.02 1.66 23.02
C LYS A 98 -2.80 1.08 21.62
N GLY A 99 -1.55 1.02 21.18
CA GLY A 99 -1.20 0.59 19.81
C GLY A 99 -1.36 -0.92 19.58
N THR A 100 -2.54 -1.36 19.17
CA THR A 100 -2.90 -2.76 18.89
C THR A 100 -1.96 -3.44 17.87
N ILE A 101 -1.76 -2.81 16.71
CA ILE A 101 -0.93 -3.36 15.62
C ILE A 101 0.53 -3.58 16.08
N ARG A 102 1.10 -2.65 16.85
CA ARG A 102 2.48 -2.76 17.34
C ARG A 102 2.64 -3.89 18.36
N ASN A 103 1.63 -4.12 19.19
CA ASN A 103 1.65 -5.21 20.17
C ASN A 103 1.60 -6.58 19.47
N ILE A 104 0.85 -6.69 18.37
CA ILE A 104 0.74 -7.93 17.59
C ILE A 104 2.02 -8.20 16.77
N LEU A 105 2.52 -7.19 16.06
CA LEU A 105 3.72 -7.34 15.20
C LEU A 105 5.03 -7.40 16.00
N ASN A 106 5.05 -6.86 17.22
CA ASN A 106 6.17 -6.88 18.18
C ASN A 106 7.55 -6.57 17.56
N GLY A 107 7.68 -5.40 16.93
CA GLY A 107 8.90 -4.97 16.25
C GLY A 107 9.44 -3.61 16.72
N THR A 108 10.58 -3.21 16.16
CA THR A 108 11.21 -1.90 16.39
C THR A 108 10.74 -0.89 15.34
N VAL A 109 10.46 0.34 15.76
CA VAL A 109 10.06 1.41 14.84
C VAL A 109 11.19 2.39 14.60
N PHE A 110 11.63 2.44 13.35
CA PHE A 110 12.59 3.42 12.85
C PHE A 110 11.87 4.65 12.30
N ARG A 111 12.45 5.83 12.52
CA ARG A 111 11.92 7.10 12.01
C ARG A 111 13.05 7.87 11.36
N GLU A 112 12.98 8.02 10.05
CA GLU A 112 13.97 8.76 9.26
C GLU A 112 13.33 10.03 8.68
N PRO A 113 13.99 11.19 8.76
CA PRO A 113 13.49 12.42 8.14
C PRO A 113 13.71 12.40 6.62
N ILE A 114 12.71 12.91 5.87
CA ILE A 114 12.87 13.17 4.43
C ILE A 114 13.63 14.48 4.25
N ILE A 115 14.82 14.44 3.63
CA ILE A 115 15.69 15.61 3.46
C ILE A 115 15.38 16.34 2.15
N CYS A 116 14.96 17.60 2.25
CA CYS A 116 14.74 18.49 1.11
C CYS A 116 15.80 19.59 1.09
N HIS A 117 16.59 19.69 0.02
CA HIS A 117 17.67 20.67 -0.12
C HIS A 117 17.19 22.13 -0.02
N ASN A 118 15.92 22.40 -0.36
CA ASN A 118 15.32 23.74 -0.37
C ASN A 118 14.60 24.10 0.95
N ILE A 119 14.68 23.27 1.99
CA ILE A 119 14.02 23.52 3.29
C ILE A 119 15.10 23.63 4.37
N GLN A 120 15.16 24.78 5.04
CA GLN A 120 16.11 25.02 6.13
C GLN A 120 15.74 24.19 7.37
N ARG A 121 16.73 23.55 7.98
CA ARG A 121 16.57 22.79 9.22
C ARG A 121 16.44 23.74 10.42
N ILE A 122 15.52 23.42 11.34
CA ILE A 122 15.26 24.22 12.56
C ILE A 122 16.48 24.21 13.50
N VAL A 123 17.21 23.09 13.56
CA VAL A 123 18.44 22.97 14.35
C VAL A 123 19.66 23.14 13.44
N SER A 124 20.52 24.09 13.79
CA SER A 124 21.79 24.36 13.13
C SER A 124 22.86 23.35 13.59
N GLY A 125 22.94 22.21 12.91
CA GLY A 125 23.97 21.21 13.12
C GLY A 125 23.82 20.07 12.11
N ASN A 126 24.94 19.58 11.57
CA ASN A 126 24.96 18.46 10.62
C ASN A 126 24.72 17.12 11.35
N ALA A 127 23.56 16.96 11.97
CA ALA A 127 23.09 15.66 12.42
C ALA A 127 22.50 14.94 11.20
N LEU A 128 23.36 14.29 10.39
CA LEU A 128 22.94 13.58 9.19
C LEU A 128 22.22 12.26 9.50
N THR A 129 22.23 11.78 10.73
CA THR A 129 21.46 10.60 11.14
C THR A 129 21.26 10.64 12.66
N LEU A 130 20.02 10.76 13.13
CA LEU A 130 19.66 10.40 14.50
C LEU A 130 19.26 8.92 14.42
N VAL A 131 20.17 8.01 14.78
CA VAL A 131 19.84 6.57 14.91
C VAL A 131 19.12 6.36 16.22
#